data_AF-A0ABD4TCE6-F1
#
_entry.id   AF-A0ABD4TCE6-F1
#
_cell.length_a   1.000
_cell.length_b   1.000
_cell.length_c   1.000
_cell.angle_alpha   90.00
_cell.angle_beta   90.00
_cell.angle_gamma   90.00
#
_symmetry.space_group_name_H-M   'P 1'
#
loop_
_entity.id
_entity.type
_entity.pdbx_description
1 polymer ?
#
loop_
_entity_poly.entity_id
_entity_poly.type
_entity_poly.pdbx_seq_one_letter_code
_entity_poly.pdbx_strand_id
1 'polypeptide(L)' 'MPYRWNDRQDVDEAVVVVMNTFDRGQEIRGWLLRTLQEAINGSDPQLSQYFFSELEQHQPEALRYFKKPVF' A
#
# COMPACT_ATOMS: atom_id res chain seq x y z
N MET A 1 3.73 5.67 -16.39
CA MET A 1 3.90 6.71 -15.35
C MET A 1 4.28 5.97 -14.08
N PRO A 2 5.44 6.24 -13.46
CA PRO A 2 5.77 5.60 -12.19
C PRO A 2 4.74 6.08 -11.15
N TYR A 3 4.01 5.15 -10.56
CA TYR A 3 3.16 5.44 -9.41
C TYR A 3 4.12 5.83 -8.28
N ARG A 4 4.06 7.08 -7.81
CA ARG A 4 4.83 7.59 -6.68
C ARG A 4 3.90 8.43 -5.84
N TRP A 5 3.93 8.22 -4.54
CA TRP A 5 3.26 9.04 -3.55
C TRP A 5 4.04 10.32 -3.36
N ASN A 6 3.37 11.45 -3.53
CA ASN A 6 3.95 12.78 -3.33
C ASN A 6 3.58 13.33 -1.94
N ASP A 7 2.44 12.91 -1.41
CA ASP A 7 1.95 13.31 -0.10
C ASP A 7 1.29 12.14 0.64
N ARG A 8 0.81 12.42 1.86
CA ARG A 8 0.10 11.43 2.68
C ARG A 8 -1.29 11.10 2.10
N GLN A 9 -1.88 12.01 1.34
CA GLN A 9 -3.21 11.80 0.78
C GLN A 9 -3.18 10.70 -0.29
N ASP A 10 -2.14 10.69 -1.13
CA ASP A 10 -1.90 9.60 -2.09
C ASP A 10 -1.78 8.24 -1.39
N VAL A 11 -1.19 8.22 -0.18
CA VAL A 11 -1.05 7.02 0.65
C VAL A 11 -2.40 6.60 1.23
N ASP A 12 -3.17 7.54 1.78
CA ASP A 12 -4.49 7.27 2.34
C ASP A 12 -5.45 6.70 1.27
N GLU A 13 -5.44 7.24 0.05
CA GLU A 13 -6.22 6.71 -1.07
C GLU A 13 -5.81 5.27 -1.42
N ALA A 14 -4.51 4.98 -1.43
CA ALA A 14 -4.00 3.63 -1.66
C ALA A 14 -4.47 2.64 -0.58
N VAL A 15 -4.45 3.04 0.70
CA VAL A 15 -4.94 2.23 1.82
C VAL A 15 -6.44 1.96 1.67
N VAL A 16 -7.24 2.98 1.34
CA VAL A 16 -8.68 2.83 1.12
C VAL A 16 -9.00 1.86 -0.04
N VAL A 17 -8.20 1.87 -1.11
CA VAL A 17 -8.35 0.92 -2.22
C VAL A 17 -8.05 -0.51 -1.76
N VAL A 18 -7.00 -0.71 -0.95
CA VAL A 18 -6.68 -2.03 -0.39
C VAL A 18 -7.81 -2.51 0.53
N MET A 19 -8.28 -1.65 1.44
CA MET A 19 -9.41 -1.97 2.34
C MET A 19 -10.66 -2.34 1.55
N ASN A 20 -11.04 -1.56 0.53
CA ASN A 20 -12.20 -1.87 -0.31
C ASN A 20 -12.04 -3.20 -1.06
N THR A 21 -10.82 -3.55 -1.47
CA THR A 21 -10.55 -4.81 -2.17
C THR A 21 -10.72 -6.00 -1.21
N PHE A 22 -10.18 -5.87 0.01
CA PHE A 22 -10.35 -6.87 1.07
C PHE A 22 -11.78 -7.02 1.57
N ASP A 23 -12.47 -5.91 1.82
CA ASP A 23 -13.87 -5.88 2.28
C ASP A 23 -14.79 -6.61 1.30
N ARG A 24 -14.53 -6.44 -0.01
CA ARG A 24 -15.25 -7.15 -1.08
C ARG A 24 -14.89 -8.64 -1.20
N GLY A 25 -14.03 -9.16 -0.32
CA GLY A 25 -13.52 -10.53 -0.38
C GLY A 25 -12.72 -10.81 -1.64
N GLN A 26 -12.25 -9.77 -2.33
CA GLN A 26 -11.43 -9.93 -3.51
C GLN A 26 -9.98 -10.09 -3.07
N GLU A 27 -9.29 -11.11 -3.57
CA GLU A 27 -7.84 -11.17 -3.42
C GLU A 27 -7.23 -9.90 -4.02
N ILE A 28 -6.22 -9.34 -3.32
CA ILE A 28 -5.38 -8.30 -3.89
C ILE A 28 -4.81 -8.87 -5.19
N ARG A 29 -5.36 -8.41 -6.32
CA ARG A 29 -4.89 -8.83 -7.63
C ARG A 29 -3.44 -8.41 -7.78
N GLY A 30 -2.60 -9.27 -8.37
CA GLY A 30 -1.16 -9.03 -8.47
C GLY A 30 -0.76 -7.72 -9.15
N TRP A 31 -1.65 -7.11 -9.95
CA TRP A 31 -1.42 -5.77 -10.51
C TRP A 31 -1.46 -4.67 -9.45
N LEU A 32 -2.41 -4.72 -8.49
CA LEU A 32 -2.51 -3.74 -7.40
C LEU A 32 -1.29 -3.87 -6.49
N LEU A 33 -0.89 -5.11 -6.19
CA LEU A 33 0.33 -5.38 -5.42
C LEU A 33 1.56 -4.77 -6.10
N ARG A 34 1.72 -4.99 -7.41
CA ARG A 34 2.84 -4.45 -8.18
C ARG A 34 2.84 -2.93 -8.17
N THR A 35 1.69 -2.29 -8.41
CA THR A 35 1.57 -0.83 -8.43
C THR A 35 1.91 -0.21 -7.07
N LEU A 36 1.41 -0.78 -5.98
CA LEU A 36 1.74 -0.33 -4.62
C LEU A 36 3.21 -0.56 -4.30
N GLN A 37 3.79 -1.67 -4.74
CA GLN A 37 5.20 -1.96 -4.52
C GLN A 37 6.12 -1.03 -5.33
N GLU A 38 5.73 -0.66 -6.55
CA GLU A 38 6.40 0.39 -7.34
C GLU A 38 6.27 1.75 -6.65
N ALA A 39 5.11 2.08 -6.08
CA ALA A 39 4.92 3.29 -5.28
C ALA A 39 5.80 3.29 -4.05
N ILE A 40 5.81 2.23 -3.25
CA ILE A 40 6.64 2.10 -2.04
C ILE A 40 8.13 2.27 -2.37
N ASN A 41 8.60 1.66 -3.47
CA ASN A 41 10.01 1.75 -3.89
C ASN A 41 10.36 3.09 -4.55
N GLY A 42 9.39 3.75 -5.17
CA GLY A 42 9.58 5.01 -5.89
C GLY A 42 9.33 6.26 -5.05
N SER A 43 8.73 6.12 -3.87
CA SER A 43 8.32 7.21 -2.98
C SER A 43 9.29 7.39 -1.81
N ASP A 44 9.09 8.47 -1.05
CA ASP A 44 9.88 8.75 0.14
C ASP A 44 9.73 7.62 1.19
N PRO A 45 10.81 7.18 1.84
CA PRO A 45 10.75 6.19 2.92
C PRO A 45 9.74 6.51 4.02
N GLN A 46 9.52 7.80 4.32
CA GLN A 46 8.52 8.22 5.30
C GLN A 46 7.09 7.89 4.87
N LEU A 47 6.76 8.09 3.58
CA LEU A 47 5.44 7.76 3.03
C LEU A 47 5.22 6.25 2.99
N SER A 48 6.28 5.50 2.66
CA SER A 48 6.28 4.05 2.72
C SER A 48 6.01 3.53 4.13
N GLN A 49 6.68 4.08 5.15
CA GLN A 49 6.41 3.71 6.55
C GLN A 49 4.98 4.09 6.98
N TYR A 50 4.49 5.25 6.55
CA TYR A 50 3.12 5.67 6.83
C TYR A 50 2.10 4.70 6.23
N PHE A 51 2.27 4.29 4.96
CA PHE A 51 1.42 3.28 4.33
C PHE A 51 1.35 1.99 5.14
N PHE A 52 2.50 1.45 5.57
CA PHE A 52 2.52 0.22 6.37
C PHE A 52 1.85 0.41 7.74
N SER A 53 1.97 1.60 8.34
CA SER A 53 1.35 1.91 9.63
C SER A 53 -0.17 1.98 9.52
N GLU A 54 -0.69 2.66 8.51
CA GLU A 54 -2.13 2.74 8.24
C GLU A 54 -2.69 1.36 7.88
N LEU A 55 -1.97 0.60 7.05
CA LEU A 55 -2.37 -0.75 6.67
C LEU A 55 -2.37 -1.71 7.87
N GLU A 56 -1.43 -1.57 8.80
CA GLU A 56 -1.39 -2.36 10.04
C GLU A 56 -2.56 -2.04 10.98
N GLN A 57 -2.95 -0.77 11.09
CA GLN A 57 -4.08 -0.34 11.92
C GLN A 57 -5.42 -0.81 11.35
N HIS A 58 -5.59 -0.68 10.03
CA HIS A 58 -6.86 -0.94 9.37
C HIS A 58 -7.05 -2.39 8.94
N GLN A 59 -6.00 -3.01 8.39
CA GLN A 59 -6.08 -4.33 7.77
C GLN A 59 -4.76 -5.10 7.89
N PRO A 60 -4.39 -5.57 9.09
CA PRO A 60 -3.10 -6.24 9.33
C PRO A 60 -2.94 -7.52 8.48
N GLU A 61 -4.03 -8.13 8.04
CA GLU A 61 -4.00 -9.27 7.10
C GLU A 61 -3.44 -8.90 5.72
N ALA A 62 -3.57 -7.64 5.30
CA ALA A 62 -3.02 -7.15 4.05
C ALA A 62 -1.48 -7.12 4.06
N LEU A 63 -0.86 -6.93 5.25
CA LEU A 63 0.59 -6.91 5.40
C LEU A 63 1.25 -8.20 4.92
N ARG A 64 0.57 -9.35 4.98
CA ARG A 64 1.12 -10.62 4.50
C ARG A 64 1.37 -10.63 2.98
N TYR A 65 0.68 -9.77 2.25
CA TYR A 65 0.80 -9.65 0.80
C TYR A 65 1.93 -8.68 0.40
N PHE A 66 2.23 -7.69 1.22
CA PHE A 66 3.29 -6.72 0.96
C PHE A 66 4.59 -7.14 1.65
N LYS A 67 5.66 -7.38 0.87
CA LYS A 67 6.99 -7.56 1.46
C LYS A 67 7.43 -6.22 2.08
N LYS A 68 7.61 -6.16 3.40
CA LYS A 68 8.28 -5.03 4.07
C LYS A 68 9.63 -4.81 3.35
N PRO A 69 9.88 -3.61 2.78
CA PRO A 69 11.19 -3.30 2.26
C PRO A 69 12.17 -3.30 3.44
N VAL A 70 13.29 -4.00 3.28
CA VAL A 70 14.41 -3.91 4.21
C VAL A 70 15.14 -2.64 3.84
N PHE A 71 14.84 -1.55 4.55
CA PHE A 71 15.51 -0.25 4.41
C PHE A 71 16.82 -0.24 5.19
#